data_AF-A0A2N2YWG3-F1
#
_entry.id   AF-A0A2N2YWG3-F1
#
_cell.length_a   1.000
_cell.length_b   1.000
_cell.length_c   1.000
_cell.angle_alpha   90.00
_cell.angle_beta   90.00
_cell.angle_gamma   90.00
#
_symmetry.space_group_name_H-M   'P 1'
#
loop_
_entity.id
_entity.type
_entity.pdbx_description
1 polymer ?
#
loop_
_entity_poly.entity_id
_entity_poly.type
_entity_poly.pdbx_seq_one_letter_code
_entity_poly.pdbx_strand_id
1 'polypeptide(L)'
;MVIASVVFWEITAQSDGDKIPVVLFVTIIVISILSVFVVYFSKIQKKKFEKLLNQEYYEQYEIIKDAVANSQLSAAAKKDISEDVLELLLSAQESGKAIRSVVENSETFARNIIQTFARPSWLAILSLYDSFIAFILMVVGLTLVLWLEQTQQSFFITQMDVSILALFVLTAFILIPVTKAGAGSRNPWIFLVPVAGGGLFVLVTQLLRGFFYDVPTVQKFLDGSVRMVPNSLILAIYLLAIPLFLMLKQISRKRMLRGA
;
A
#
# COMPACT_ATOMS: atom_id res chain seq x y z
N MET A 1 -15.85 18.12 6.67
CA MET A 1 -16.89 18.14 5.62
C MET A 1 -17.65 16.82 5.53
N VAL A 2 -17.00 15.65 5.49
CA VAL A 2 -17.67 14.32 5.42
C VAL A 2 -18.68 14.07 6.57
N ILE A 3 -18.39 14.52 7.79
CA ILE A 3 -19.29 14.32 8.94
C ILE A 3 -20.56 15.18 8.82
N ALA A 4 -20.45 16.39 8.26
CA ALA A 4 -21.59 17.31 8.12
C ALA A 4 -22.54 16.89 7.00
N SER A 5 -22.01 16.35 5.90
CA SER A 5 -22.82 15.77 4.82
C SER A 5 -23.55 14.50 5.27
N VAL A 6 -22.98 13.73 6.19
CA VAL A 6 -23.59 12.50 6.74
C VAL A 6 -24.77 12.83 7.66
N VAL A 7 -24.63 13.81 8.55
CA VAL A 7 -25.74 14.24 9.44
C VAL A 7 -26.90 14.84 8.63
N PHE A 8 -26.59 15.58 7.57
CA PHE A 8 -27.63 16.16 6.71
C PHE A 8 -28.43 15.09 5.95
N TRP A 9 -27.78 13.99 5.55
CA TRP A 9 -28.41 12.90 4.82
C TRP A 9 -29.29 12.00 5.70
N GLU A 10 -28.94 11.80 6.97
CA GLU A 10 -29.77 11.04 7.93
C GLU A 10 -31.14 11.70 8.18
N ILE A 11 -31.20 13.03 8.07
CA ILE A 11 -32.45 13.80 8.18
C ILE A 11 -33.29 13.73 6.90
N THR A 12 -32.66 13.56 5.72
CA THR A 12 -33.37 13.50 4.43
C THR A 12 -33.73 12.08 3.98
N ALA A 13 -32.95 11.06 4.37
CA ALA A 13 -33.12 9.66 3.96
C ALA A 13 -34.24 8.91 4.72
N GLN A 14 -34.84 9.53 5.74
CA GLN A 14 -36.01 8.97 6.41
C GLN A 14 -37.30 9.06 5.57
N SER A 15 -37.25 9.74 4.41
CA SER A 15 -38.40 10.03 3.56
C SER A 15 -38.57 9.12 2.34
N ASP A 16 -37.60 8.30 1.96
CA ASP A 16 -37.72 7.47 0.75
C ASP A 16 -37.29 6.03 1.02
N GLY A 17 -38.16 5.08 0.68
CA GLY A 17 -38.15 3.68 1.11
C GLY A 17 -37.03 2.82 0.54
N ASP A 18 -36.06 3.39 -0.18
CA ASP A 18 -34.92 2.65 -0.71
C ASP A 18 -33.80 2.58 0.33
N LYS A 19 -33.91 1.55 1.18
CA LYS A 19 -32.88 1.20 2.15
C LYS A 19 -31.62 0.78 1.39
N ILE A 20 -30.66 1.70 1.30
CA ILE A 20 -29.25 1.30 1.21
C ILE A 20 -29.05 0.29 2.35
N PRO A 21 -28.58 -0.94 2.07
CA PRO A 21 -28.48 -1.94 3.12
C PRO A 21 -27.54 -1.36 4.17
N VAL A 22 -28.06 -1.09 5.36
CA VAL A 22 -27.34 -0.54 6.53
C VAL A 22 -26.01 -1.27 6.72
N VAL A 23 -25.97 -2.55 6.35
CA VAL A 23 -24.79 -3.41 6.25
C VAL A 23 -23.64 -2.80 5.44
N LEU A 24 -23.86 -2.25 4.24
CA LEU A 24 -22.82 -1.61 3.42
C LEU A 24 -22.23 -0.39 4.11
N PHE A 25 -23.09 0.43 4.72
CA PHE A 25 -22.69 1.64 5.44
C PHE A 25 -21.84 1.30 6.68
N VAL A 26 -22.30 0.32 7.47
CA VAL A 26 -21.56 -0.21 8.62
C VAL A 26 -20.23 -0.83 8.16
N THR A 27 -20.22 -1.54 7.03
CA THR A 27 -19.00 -2.17 6.49
C THR A 27 -17.97 -1.13 6.09
N ILE A 28 -18.38 -0.04 5.42
CA ILE A 28 -17.47 1.06 5.02
C ILE A 28 -16.90 1.78 6.24
N ILE A 29 -17.74 2.04 7.25
CA ILE A 29 -17.29 2.67 8.51
C ILE A 29 -16.30 1.75 9.22
N VAL A 30 -16.61 0.46 9.35
CA VAL A 30 -15.74 -0.52 10.00
C VAL A 30 -14.41 -0.64 9.26
N ILE A 31 -14.41 -0.69 7.92
CA ILE A 31 -13.18 -0.76 7.10
C ILE A 31 -12.36 0.53 7.23
N SER A 32 -13.02 1.70 7.27
CA SER A 32 -12.34 2.99 7.44
C SER A 32 -11.67 3.09 8.81
N ILE A 33 -12.36 2.65 9.87
CA ILE A 33 -11.80 2.59 11.22
C ILE A 33 -10.67 1.55 11.27
N LEU A 34 -10.85 0.36 10.68
CA LEU A 34 -9.81 -0.67 10.62
C LEU A 34 -8.58 -0.20 9.87
N SER A 35 -8.74 0.53 8.77
CA SER A 35 -7.65 1.11 7.98
C SER A 35 -6.80 2.07 8.83
N VAL A 36 -7.45 3.00 9.53
CA VAL A 36 -6.77 3.92 10.46
C VAL A 36 -6.12 3.14 11.60
N PHE A 37 -6.80 2.12 12.12
CA PHE A 37 -6.30 1.29 13.21
C PHE A 37 -5.06 0.50 12.80
N VAL A 38 -5.03 -0.12 11.61
CA VAL A 38 -3.89 -0.87 11.07
C VAL A 38 -2.68 0.04 10.85
N VAL A 39 -2.89 1.23 10.29
CA VAL A 39 -1.81 2.22 10.09
C VAL A 39 -1.29 2.75 11.42
N TYR A 40 -2.18 3.04 12.37
CA TYR A 40 -1.83 3.55 13.69
C TYR A 40 -1.11 2.49 14.54
N PHE A 41 -1.62 1.26 14.57
CA PHE A 41 -0.96 0.13 15.22
C PHE A 41 0.41 -0.14 14.61
N SER A 42 0.51 -0.18 13.27
CA SER A 42 1.79 -0.38 12.59
C SER A 42 2.82 0.70 12.93
N LYS A 43 2.39 1.93 13.25
CA LYS A 43 3.30 3.04 13.56
C LYS A 43 3.67 3.11 15.04
N ILE A 44 2.74 2.80 15.95
CA ILE A 44 2.97 2.80 17.41
C ILE A 44 3.78 1.61 17.89
N GLN A 45 3.60 0.47 17.24
CA GLN A 45 4.36 -0.74 17.53
C GLN A 45 5.88 -0.52 17.42
N LYS A 46 6.33 0.25 16.41
CA LYS A 46 7.75 0.44 16.07
C LYS A 46 8.64 1.01 17.18
N LYS A 47 8.12 1.92 18.02
CA LYS A 47 8.89 2.49 19.15
C LYS A 47 8.74 1.70 20.45
N LYS A 48 7.67 0.90 20.57
CA LYS A 48 7.39 0.10 21.76
C LYS A 48 8.13 -1.24 21.71
N PHE A 49 8.38 -1.75 20.51
CA PHE A 49 8.99 -3.04 20.24
C PHE A 49 10.49 -3.14 20.56
N GLU A 50 11.29 -2.09 20.35
CA GLU A 50 12.69 -2.10 20.80
C GLU A 50 12.79 -2.25 22.33
N LYS A 51 11.81 -1.72 23.08
CA LYS A 51 11.76 -1.83 24.55
C LYS A 51 11.22 -3.17 25.06
N LEU A 52 10.68 -4.01 24.17
CA LEU A 52 10.12 -5.32 24.52
C LEU A 52 11.16 -6.44 24.37
N LEU A 53 12.31 -6.17 23.75
CA LEU A 53 13.43 -7.08 23.73
C LEU A 53 14.07 -7.14 25.11
N ASN A 54 14.39 -8.35 25.56
CA ASN A 54 15.27 -8.54 26.70
C ASN A 54 16.71 -8.09 26.33
N GLN A 55 17.57 -7.96 27.33
CA GLN A 55 18.91 -7.43 27.15
C GLN A 55 19.74 -8.24 26.13
N GLU A 56 19.68 -9.57 26.21
CA GLU A 56 20.45 -10.46 25.31
C GLU A 56 20.07 -10.28 23.84
N TYR A 57 18.76 -10.18 23.54
CA TYR A 57 18.28 -9.96 22.18
C TYR A 57 18.52 -8.52 21.70
N TYR A 58 18.44 -7.55 22.61
CA TYR A 58 18.70 -6.14 22.30
C TYR A 58 20.15 -5.91 21.88
N GLU A 59 21.12 -6.50 22.57
CA GLU A 59 22.55 -6.39 22.23
C GLU A 59 22.82 -6.93 20.81
N GLN A 60 22.23 -8.07 20.44
CA GLN A 60 22.38 -8.61 19.09
C GLN A 60 21.68 -7.73 18.04
N TYR A 61 20.50 -7.20 18.36
CA TYR A 61 19.80 -6.25 17.50
C TYR A 61 20.63 -5.00 17.23
N GLU A 62 21.31 -4.45 18.25
CA GLU A 62 22.11 -3.24 18.11
C GLU A 62 23.31 -3.46 17.18
N ILE A 63 24.00 -4.61 17.29
CA ILE A 63 25.10 -4.99 16.39
C ILE A 63 24.61 -5.07 14.93
N ILE A 64 23.47 -5.72 14.70
CA ILE A 64 22.90 -5.84 13.35
C ILE A 64 22.45 -4.46 12.83
N LYS A 65 21.81 -3.66 13.67
CA LYS A 65 21.33 -2.32 13.34
C LYS A 65 22.47 -1.39 12.96
N ASP A 66 23.59 -1.43 13.67
CA ASP A 66 24.77 -0.62 13.35
C ASP A 66 25.40 -1.06 12.01
N ALA A 67 25.55 -2.37 11.79
CA ALA A 67 26.02 -2.90 10.51
C ALA A 67 25.12 -2.47 9.33
N VAL A 68 23.80 -2.50 9.50
CA VAL A 68 22.82 -2.06 8.50
C VAL A 68 22.87 -0.54 8.31
N ALA A 69 23.01 0.24 9.38
CA ALA A 69 23.11 1.69 9.32
C ALA A 69 24.35 2.14 8.53
N ASN A 70 25.46 1.42 8.67
CA ASN A 70 26.73 1.69 7.98
C ASN A 70 26.81 1.10 6.55
N SER A 71 25.78 0.37 6.10
CA SER A 71 25.74 -0.20 4.75
C SER A 71 25.50 0.85 3.65
N GLN A 72 25.76 0.48 2.38
CA GLN A 72 25.46 1.32 1.20
C GLN A 72 23.98 1.28 0.76
N LEU A 73 23.10 0.61 1.52
CA LEU A 73 21.69 0.48 1.18
C LEU A 73 20.95 1.81 1.26
N SER A 74 19.85 1.92 0.52
CA SER A 74 18.96 3.09 0.60
C SER A 74 18.36 3.23 2.00
N ALA A 75 18.03 4.45 2.42
CA ALA A 75 17.42 4.68 3.74
C ALA A 75 16.12 3.88 3.93
N ALA A 76 15.35 3.68 2.86
CA ALA A 76 14.16 2.84 2.87
C ALA A 76 14.49 1.36 3.12
N ALA A 77 15.50 0.82 2.43
CA ALA A 77 15.94 -0.57 2.63
C ALA A 77 16.55 -0.79 4.03
N LYS A 78 17.36 0.15 4.52
CA LYS A 78 17.90 0.10 5.90
C LYS A 78 16.78 0.02 6.93
N LYS A 79 15.77 0.88 6.79
CA LYS A 79 14.61 0.90 7.66
C LYS A 79 13.82 -0.41 7.59
N ASP A 80 13.53 -0.90 6.39
CA ASP A 80 12.81 -2.16 6.18
C ASP A 80 13.58 -3.33 6.85
N ILE A 81 14.90 -3.41 6.68
CA ILE A 81 15.73 -4.44 7.32
C ILE A 81 15.68 -4.35 8.85
N SER A 82 15.86 -3.16 9.42
CA SER A 82 15.83 -3.02 10.88
C SER A 82 14.48 -3.41 11.47
N GLU A 83 13.39 -3.05 10.81
CA GLU A 83 12.04 -3.46 11.22
C GLU A 83 11.85 -4.98 11.12
N ASP A 84 12.31 -5.58 10.03
CA ASP A 84 12.20 -7.02 9.77
C ASP A 84 13.05 -7.85 10.76
N VAL A 85 14.28 -7.40 11.09
CA VAL A 85 15.14 -8.03 12.11
C VAL A 85 14.51 -7.91 13.49
N LEU A 86 13.98 -6.74 13.85
CA LEU A 86 13.30 -6.52 15.13
C LEU A 86 12.10 -7.47 15.30
N GLU A 87 11.27 -7.63 14.27
CA GLU A 87 10.14 -8.56 14.28
C GLU A 87 10.60 -10.02 14.46
N LEU A 88 11.67 -10.42 13.78
CA LEU A 88 12.24 -11.76 13.87
C LEU A 88 12.75 -12.07 15.29
N LEU A 89 13.44 -11.11 15.91
CA LEU A 89 13.96 -11.25 17.27
C LEU A 89 12.83 -11.29 18.31
N LEU A 90 11.81 -10.46 18.16
CA LEU A 90 10.64 -10.50 19.04
C LEU A 90 9.88 -11.82 18.93
N SER A 91 9.65 -12.29 17.70
CA SER A 91 8.97 -13.57 17.48
C SER A 91 9.76 -14.74 18.09
N ALA A 92 11.09 -14.70 18.00
CA ALA A 92 11.95 -15.68 18.65
C ALA A 92 11.84 -15.64 20.17
N GLN A 93 11.88 -14.45 20.77
CA GLN A 93 11.72 -14.25 22.21
C GLN A 93 10.35 -14.72 22.70
N GLU A 94 9.26 -14.35 22.02
CA GLU A 94 7.89 -14.78 22.35
C GLU A 94 7.74 -16.30 22.27
N SER A 95 8.45 -16.95 21.34
CA SER A 95 8.47 -18.41 21.22
C SER A 95 9.42 -19.12 22.19
N GLY A 96 10.10 -18.38 23.08
CA GLY A 96 11.04 -18.93 24.05
C GLY A 96 12.30 -19.55 23.44
N LYS A 97 12.63 -19.20 22.19
CA LYS A 97 13.84 -19.71 21.54
C LYS A 97 15.09 -19.07 22.13
N ALA A 98 16.24 -19.74 22.01
CA ALA A 98 17.52 -19.11 22.34
C ALA A 98 17.94 -18.18 21.19
N ILE A 99 18.49 -17.01 21.50
CA ILE A 99 18.96 -16.05 20.48
C ILE A 99 19.92 -16.70 19.47
N ARG A 100 20.82 -17.55 19.96
CA ARG A 100 21.82 -18.26 19.15
C ARG A 100 21.22 -19.23 18.14
N SER A 101 19.98 -19.69 18.36
CA SER A 101 19.26 -20.56 17.41
C SER A 101 18.64 -19.79 16.24
N VAL A 102 18.63 -18.47 16.31
CA VAL A 102 17.99 -17.57 15.36
C VAL A 102 19.03 -16.66 14.69
N VAL A 103 20.00 -16.20 15.48
CA VAL A 103 21.18 -15.46 15.05
C VAL A 103 22.40 -16.13 15.66
N GLU A 104 23.05 -17.03 14.92
CA GLU A 104 24.27 -17.71 15.40
C GLU A 104 25.42 -16.71 15.56
N ASN A 105 25.62 -15.85 14.55
CA ASN A 105 26.63 -14.79 14.54
C ASN A 105 26.02 -13.52 13.91
N SER A 106 25.88 -12.47 14.71
CA SER A 106 25.22 -11.22 14.30
C SER A 106 25.90 -10.49 13.15
N GLU A 107 27.23 -10.54 13.05
CA GLU A 107 27.96 -9.90 11.96
C GLU A 107 27.74 -10.64 10.63
N THR A 108 27.79 -11.99 10.68
CA THR A 108 27.57 -12.84 9.52
C THR A 108 26.13 -12.74 9.05
N PHE A 109 25.17 -12.79 9.99
CA PHE A 109 23.75 -12.59 9.72
C PHE A 109 23.48 -11.22 9.09
N ALA A 110 24.02 -10.13 9.67
CA ALA A 110 23.88 -8.79 9.12
C ALA A 110 24.46 -8.71 7.70
N ARG A 111 25.63 -9.31 7.43
CA ARG A 111 26.23 -9.33 6.10
C ARG A 111 25.37 -10.09 5.09
N ASN A 112 24.83 -11.25 5.47
CA ASN A 112 23.97 -12.05 4.60
C ASN A 112 22.64 -11.35 4.30
N ILE A 113 22.05 -10.67 5.30
CA ILE A 113 20.86 -9.84 5.11
C ILE A 113 21.16 -8.69 4.15
N ILE A 114 22.25 -7.95 4.37
CA ILE A 114 22.64 -6.84 3.50
C ILE A 114 22.83 -7.32 2.07
N GLN A 115 23.49 -8.46 1.85
CA GLN A 115 23.65 -9.05 0.51
C GLN A 115 22.33 -9.50 -0.11
N THR A 116 21.41 -10.04 0.68
CA THR A 116 20.10 -10.49 0.21
C THR A 116 19.21 -9.31 -0.17
N PHE A 117 19.20 -8.24 0.63
CA PHE A 117 18.47 -7.01 0.36
C PHE A 117 19.13 -6.12 -0.70
N ALA A 118 20.43 -6.29 -0.95
CA ALA A 118 21.12 -5.64 -2.07
C ALA A 118 20.68 -6.20 -3.43
N ARG A 119 19.97 -7.34 -3.50
CA ARG A 119 19.48 -7.89 -4.77
C ARG A 119 18.28 -7.08 -5.29
N PRO A 120 18.38 -6.47 -6.49
CA PRO A 120 17.33 -5.62 -7.04
C PRO A 120 15.99 -6.33 -7.27
N SER A 121 16.03 -7.62 -7.63
CA SER A 121 14.84 -8.42 -7.91
C SER A 121 13.92 -8.60 -6.70
N TRP A 122 14.46 -8.69 -5.49
CA TRP A 122 13.67 -8.86 -4.28
C TRP A 122 12.98 -7.57 -3.85
N LEU A 123 13.70 -6.44 -3.92
CA LEU A 123 13.12 -5.12 -3.67
C LEU A 123 11.99 -4.83 -4.66
N ALA A 124 12.15 -5.24 -5.93
CA ALA A 124 11.11 -5.14 -6.94
C ALA A 124 9.86 -5.95 -6.55
N ILE A 125 9.99 -7.21 -6.11
CA ILE A 125 8.85 -8.04 -5.66
C ILE A 125 8.12 -7.40 -4.47
N LEU A 126 8.85 -6.89 -3.47
CA LEU A 126 8.23 -6.23 -2.32
C LEU A 126 7.49 -4.94 -2.73
N SER A 127 8.06 -4.18 -3.67
CA SER A 127 7.38 -3.00 -4.23
C SER A 127 6.17 -3.36 -5.10
N LEU A 128 6.16 -4.54 -5.71
CA LEU A 128 5.04 -5.03 -6.50
C LEU A 128 3.81 -5.26 -5.62
N TYR A 129 3.98 -5.86 -4.44
CA TYR A 129 2.88 -6.00 -3.46
C TYR A 129 2.33 -4.63 -3.03
N ASP A 130 3.22 -3.66 -2.76
CA ASP A 130 2.80 -2.30 -2.42
C ASP A 130 2.01 -1.65 -3.58
N SER A 131 2.42 -1.90 -4.81
CA SER A 131 1.77 -1.40 -6.03
C SER A 131 0.36 -1.99 -6.20
N PHE A 132 0.21 -3.31 -6.01
CA PHE A 132 -1.11 -3.96 -6.06
C PHE A 132 -2.05 -3.42 -4.98
N ILE A 133 -1.56 -3.26 -3.75
CA ILE A 133 -2.35 -2.70 -2.66
C ILE A 133 -2.77 -1.26 -3.00
N ALA A 134 -1.84 -0.43 -3.46
CA ALA A 134 -2.12 0.95 -3.84
C ALA A 134 -3.15 1.02 -4.97
N PHE A 135 -3.03 0.18 -6.00
CA PHE A 135 -3.99 0.10 -7.10
C PHE A 135 -5.40 -0.25 -6.61
N ILE A 136 -5.53 -1.28 -5.77
CA ILE A 136 -6.83 -1.69 -5.21
C ILE A 136 -7.43 -0.56 -4.37
N LEU A 137 -6.63 0.08 -3.52
CA LEU A 137 -7.09 1.20 -2.69
C LEU A 137 -7.54 2.39 -3.52
N MET A 138 -6.83 2.72 -4.61
CA MET A 138 -7.25 3.79 -5.53
C MET A 138 -8.56 3.45 -6.24
N VAL A 139 -8.72 2.23 -6.75
CA VAL A 139 -9.94 1.78 -7.43
C VAL A 139 -11.14 1.82 -6.48
N VAL A 140 -11.03 1.19 -5.31
CA VAL A 140 -12.12 1.15 -4.31
C VAL A 140 -12.38 2.55 -3.76
N GLY A 141 -11.33 3.31 -3.46
CA GLY A 141 -11.43 4.67 -2.93
C GLY A 141 -12.13 5.62 -3.89
N LEU A 142 -11.76 5.62 -5.17
CA LEU A 142 -12.43 6.47 -6.16
C LEU A 142 -13.87 6.01 -6.42
N THR A 143 -14.12 4.71 -6.50
CA THR A 143 -15.50 4.19 -6.63
C THR A 143 -16.38 4.68 -5.48
N LEU A 144 -15.84 4.67 -4.26
CA LEU A 144 -16.52 5.23 -3.08
C LEU A 144 -16.76 6.73 -3.20
N VAL A 145 -15.77 7.51 -3.64
CA VAL A 145 -15.90 8.97 -3.83
C VAL A 145 -16.96 9.29 -4.88
N LEU A 146 -16.94 8.61 -6.04
CA LEU A 146 -17.92 8.81 -7.10
C LEU A 146 -19.34 8.43 -6.65
N TRP A 147 -19.46 7.35 -5.87
CA TRP A 147 -20.75 6.99 -5.27
C TRP A 147 -21.23 8.02 -4.24
N LEU A 148 -20.34 8.58 -3.43
CA LEU A 148 -20.68 9.66 -2.49
C LEU A 148 -21.13 10.95 -3.19
N GLU A 149 -20.64 11.20 -4.41
CA GLU A 149 -21.11 12.30 -5.26
C GLU A 149 -22.52 12.04 -5.82
N GLN A 150 -22.86 10.76 -6.07
CA GLN A 150 -24.12 10.33 -6.68
C GLN A 150 -24.86 9.31 -5.80
N THR A 151 -25.20 9.71 -4.57
CA THR A 151 -25.78 8.80 -3.55
C THR A 151 -27.12 8.18 -3.93
N GLN A 152 -27.82 8.74 -4.94
CA GLN A 152 -29.05 8.16 -5.48
C GLN A 152 -28.82 6.91 -6.35
N GLN A 153 -27.58 6.65 -6.78
CA GLN A 153 -27.25 5.46 -7.56
C GLN A 153 -26.70 4.35 -6.67
N SER A 154 -26.96 3.10 -7.07
CA SER A 154 -26.34 1.95 -6.45
C SER A 154 -24.82 1.98 -6.66
N PHE A 155 -24.07 1.72 -5.59
CA PHE A 155 -22.60 1.64 -5.60
C PHE A 155 -22.03 0.75 -6.72
N PHE A 156 -22.75 -0.30 -7.10
CA PHE A 156 -22.30 -1.27 -8.11
C PHE A 156 -22.55 -0.84 -9.56
N ILE A 157 -23.27 0.27 -9.76
CA ILE A 157 -23.54 0.85 -11.09
C ILE A 157 -22.50 1.91 -11.43
N THR A 158 -21.80 2.47 -10.43
CA THR A 158 -20.77 3.49 -10.57
C THR A 158 -19.73 3.09 -11.61
N GLN A 159 -19.56 3.96 -12.60
CA GLN A 159 -18.61 3.78 -13.70
C GLN A 159 -17.37 4.64 -13.47
N MET A 160 -16.23 4.15 -13.95
CA MET A 160 -14.95 4.86 -13.92
C MET A 160 -14.41 4.95 -15.34
N ASP A 161 -13.89 6.10 -15.72
CA ASP A 161 -13.30 6.29 -17.03
C ASP A 161 -12.04 5.43 -17.20
N VAL A 162 -11.87 4.84 -18.38
CA VAL A 162 -10.72 4.00 -18.72
C VAL A 162 -9.41 4.80 -18.62
N SER A 163 -9.44 6.09 -18.94
CA SER A 163 -8.31 7.00 -18.79
C SER A 163 -7.87 7.15 -17.33
N ILE A 164 -8.82 7.25 -16.38
CA ILE A 164 -8.52 7.31 -14.95
C ILE A 164 -7.92 5.97 -14.47
N LEU A 165 -8.45 4.85 -14.97
CA LEU A 165 -7.89 3.53 -14.66
C LEU A 165 -6.42 3.43 -15.13
N ALA A 166 -6.11 3.92 -16.33
CA ALA A 166 -4.75 3.97 -16.84
C ALA A 166 -3.84 4.86 -15.97
N LEU A 167 -4.35 6.01 -15.50
CA LEU A 167 -3.64 6.85 -14.54
C LEU A 167 -3.37 6.12 -13.21
N PHE A 168 -4.31 5.31 -12.73
CA PHE A 168 -4.09 4.48 -11.53
C PHE A 168 -3.01 3.42 -11.75
N VAL A 169 -2.99 2.77 -12.93
CA VAL A 169 -1.90 1.83 -13.27
C VAL A 169 -0.56 2.54 -13.30
N LEU A 170 -0.46 3.69 -13.99
CA LEU A 170 0.75 4.52 -14.02
C LEU A 170 1.19 4.92 -12.61
N THR A 171 0.25 5.36 -11.77
CA THR A 171 0.54 5.82 -10.42
C THR A 171 1.00 4.67 -9.53
N ALA A 172 0.27 3.56 -9.53
CA ALA A 172 0.53 2.42 -8.68
C ALA A 172 1.85 1.72 -9.02
N PHE A 173 2.12 1.49 -10.30
CA PHE A 173 3.22 0.62 -10.73
C PHE A 173 4.46 1.38 -11.19
N ILE A 174 4.37 2.69 -11.42
CA ILE A 174 5.52 3.50 -11.85
C ILE A 174 5.77 4.62 -10.85
N LEU A 175 4.82 5.52 -10.62
CA LEU A 175 5.08 6.74 -9.82
C LEU A 175 5.36 6.42 -8.35
N ILE A 176 4.59 5.54 -7.72
CA ILE A 176 4.81 5.13 -6.32
C ILE A 176 6.16 4.38 -6.16
N PRO A 177 6.49 3.36 -6.96
CA PRO A 177 7.80 2.70 -6.87
C PRO A 177 8.98 3.65 -7.09
N VAL A 178 8.91 4.52 -8.10
CA VAL A 178 9.97 5.50 -8.40
C VAL A 178 10.13 6.50 -7.27
N THR A 179 9.04 7.04 -6.73
CA THR A 179 9.11 7.97 -5.60
C THR A 179 9.63 7.32 -4.33
N LYS A 180 9.21 6.08 -4.04
CA LYS A 180 9.70 5.32 -2.89
C LYS A 180 11.20 5.01 -2.99
N ALA A 181 11.67 4.61 -4.17
CA ALA A 181 13.09 4.38 -4.42
C ALA A 181 13.88 5.69 -4.32
N GLY A 182 13.34 6.76 -4.89
CA GLY A 182 13.94 8.09 -4.87
C GLY A 182 14.03 8.69 -3.47
N ALA A 183 12.99 8.58 -2.64
CA ALA A 183 12.89 9.26 -1.34
C ALA A 183 14.02 8.91 -0.35
N GLY A 184 14.77 7.82 -0.61
CA GLY A 184 15.98 7.49 0.14
C GLY A 184 17.22 8.29 -0.27
N SER A 185 17.25 8.85 -1.48
CA SER A 185 18.23 9.86 -1.89
C SER A 185 17.74 11.22 -1.42
N ARG A 186 18.59 12.03 -0.78
CA ARG A 186 18.24 13.38 -0.24
C ARG A 186 17.88 14.41 -1.33
N ASN A 187 17.38 13.96 -2.48
CA ASN A 187 17.03 14.77 -3.61
C ASN A 187 15.56 15.25 -3.48
N PRO A 188 15.30 16.55 -3.27
CA PRO A 188 13.96 17.08 -3.06
C PRO A 188 13.08 17.01 -4.32
N TRP A 189 13.67 16.88 -5.51
CA TRP A 189 12.93 16.83 -6.79
C TRP A 189 12.04 15.59 -6.92
N ILE A 190 12.29 14.54 -6.14
CA ILE A 190 11.49 13.31 -6.16
C ILE A 190 10.04 13.56 -5.75
N PHE A 191 9.77 14.54 -4.89
CA PHE A 191 8.40 14.89 -4.51
C PHE A 191 7.60 15.51 -5.67
N LEU A 192 8.27 16.02 -6.71
CA LEU A 192 7.61 16.51 -7.92
C LEU A 192 7.30 15.40 -8.93
N VAL A 193 7.86 14.20 -8.79
CA VAL A 193 7.68 13.10 -9.75
C VAL A 193 6.20 12.74 -9.95
N PRO A 194 5.34 12.61 -8.92
CA PRO A 194 3.93 12.33 -9.13
C PRO A 194 3.21 13.44 -9.89
N VAL A 195 3.54 14.70 -9.60
CA VAL A 195 2.95 15.88 -10.24
C VAL A 195 3.37 15.94 -11.71
N ALA A 196 4.66 15.76 -11.99
CA ALA A 196 5.19 15.70 -13.34
C ALA A 196 4.61 14.52 -14.13
N GLY A 197 4.49 13.35 -13.51
CA GLY A 197 3.88 12.15 -14.11
C GLY A 197 2.41 12.35 -14.46
N GLY A 198 1.63 12.96 -13.56
CA GLY A 198 0.24 13.33 -13.82
C GLY A 198 0.11 14.36 -14.94
N GLY A 199 0.94 15.41 -14.91
CA GLY A 199 0.97 16.43 -15.97
C GLY A 199 1.33 15.85 -17.33
N LEU A 200 2.36 14.99 -17.39
CA LEU A 200 2.74 14.28 -18.60
C LEU A 200 1.60 13.41 -19.12
N PHE A 201 0.92 12.67 -18.24
CA PHE A 201 -0.24 11.86 -18.61
C PHE A 201 -1.34 12.71 -19.26
N VAL A 202 -1.70 13.84 -18.66
CA VAL A 202 -2.71 14.76 -19.22
C VAL A 202 -2.28 15.32 -20.58
N LEU A 203 -1.00 15.67 -20.75
CA LEU A 203 -0.50 16.13 -22.06
C LEU A 203 -0.61 15.02 -23.11
N VAL A 204 -0.24 13.78 -22.76
CA VAL A 204 -0.35 12.64 -23.67
C VAL A 204 -1.81 12.36 -24.03
N THR A 205 -2.73 12.36 -23.07
CA THR A 205 -4.16 12.14 -23.38
C THR A 205 -4.74 13.26 -24.23
N GLN A 206 -4.33 14.51 -24.00
CA GLN A 206 -4.75 15.65 -24.82
C GLN A 206 -4.18 15.57 -26.25
N LEU A 207 -2.93 15.13 -26.42
CA LEU A 207 -2.34 14.87 -27.73
C LEU A 207 -3.04 13.72 -28.45
N LEU A 208 -3.34 12.62 -27.76
CA LEU A 208 -4.12 11.52 -28.31
C LEU A 208 -5.50 11.98 -28.79
N ARG A 209 -6.17 12.83 -28.01
CA ARG A 209 -7.44 13.44 -28.40
C ARG A 209 -7.30 14.41 -29.58
N GLY A 210 -6.20 15.14 -29.68
CA GLY A 210 -5.99 16.10 -30.78
C GLY A 210 -5.65 15.45 -32.11
N PHE A 211 -4.85 14.37 -32.10
CA PHE A 211 -4.27 13.79 -33.31
C PHE A 211 -4.82 12.43 -33.70
N PHE A 212 -5.39 11.67 -32.76
CA PHE A 212 -5.75 10.27 -32.97
C PHE A 212 -7.19 9.94 -32.56
N TYR A 213 -8.06 10.93 -32.40
CA TYR A 213 -9.43 10.71 -31.93
C TYR A 213 -10.28 9.86 -32.89
N ASP A 214 -9.99 9.94 -34.20
CA ASP A 214 -10.69 9.15 -35.21
C ASP A 214 -10.38 7.64 -35.12
N VAL A 215 -9.37 7.25 -34.33
CA VAL A 215 -9.05 5.84 -34.08
C VAL A 215 -9.99 5.29 -33.00
N PRO A 216 -10.85 4.28 -33.29
CA PRO A 216 -11.86 3.80 -32.36
C PRO A 216 -11.30 3.32 -31.01
N THR A 217 -10.09 2.76 -31.01
CA THR A 217 -9.39 2.33 -29.81
C THR A 217 -9.00 3.50 -28.91
N VAL A 218 -8.58 4.63 -29.49
CA VAL A 218 -8.21 5.84 -28.76
C VAL A 218 -9.46 6.50 -28.19
N GLN A 219 -10.54 6.58 -28.97
CA GLN A 219 -11.83 7.07 -28.48
C GLN A 219 -12.34 6.23 -27.30
N LYS A 220 -12.30 4.89 -27.41
CA LYS A 220 -12.69 3.99 -26.32
C LYS A 220 -11.78 4.12 -25.09
N PHE A 221 -10.50 4.41 -25.28
CA PHE A 221 -9.58 4.65 -24.17
C PHE A 221 -9.87 5.97 -23.45
N LEU A 222 -10.17 7.04 -24.19
CA LEU A 222 -10.37 8.37 -23.65
C LEU A 222 -11.75 8.54 -23.01
N ASP A 223 -12.79 8.07 -23.67
CA ASP A 223 -14.19 8.33 -23.30
C ASP A 223 -14.94 7.07 -22.87
N GLY A 224 -14.28 5.90 -22.92
CA GLY A 224 -14.86 4.66 -22.43
C GLY A 224 -14.92 4.63 -20.91
N SER A 225 -15.95 3.96 -20.39
CA SER A 225 -16.14 3.75 -18.96
C SER A 225 -16.23 2.26 -18.62
N VAL A 226 -15.77 1.89 -17.43
CA VAL A 226 -15.77 0.52 -16.94
C VAL A 226 -16.30 0.49 -15.51
N ARG A 227 -17.11 -0.53 -15.19
CA ARG A 227 -17.53 -0.82 -13.82
C ARG A 227 -16.48 -1.72 -13.17
N MET A 228 -15.57 -1.13 -12.41
CA MET A 228 -14.51 -1.87 -11.73
C MET A 228 -15.04 -2.71 -10.57
N VAL A 229 -16.13 -2.29 -9.94
CA VAL A 229 -16.78 -3.01 -8.83
C VAL A 229 -18.26 -3.25 -9.16
N PRO A 230 -18.58 -4.20 -10.07
CA PRO A 230 -19.93 -4.38 -10.59
C PRO A 230 -20.85 -5.17 -9.65
N ASN A 231 -20.33 -5.77 -8.57
CA ASN A 231 -21.12 -6.50 -7.58
C ASN A 231 -20.37 -6.63 -6.24
N SER A 232 -21.09 -7.09 -5.22
CA SER A 232 -20.58 -7.28 -3.85
C SER A 232 -19.48 -8.33 -3.76
N LEU A 233 -19.51 -9.36 -4.61
CA LEU A 233 -18.48 -10.40 -4.66
C LEU A 233 -17.12 -9.79 -5.06
N ILE A 234 -17.07 -8.97 -6.11
CA ILE A 234 -15.85 -8.31 -6.57
C ILE A 234 -15.34 -7.31 -5.52
N LEU A 235 -16.24 -6.58 -4.86
CA LEU A 235 -15.87 -5.74 -3.73
C LEU A 235 -15.20 -6.56 -2.62
N ALA A 236 -15.80 -7.70 -2.24
CA ALA A 236 -15.24 -8.58 -1.23
C ALA A 236 -13.86 -9.13 -1.64
N ILE A 237 -13.67 -9.49 -2.92
CA ILE A 237 -12.37 -9.91 -3.46
C ILE A 237 -11.34 -8.79 -3.29
N TYR A 238 -11.65 -7.55 -3.66
CA TYR A 238 -10.73 -6.42 -3.48
C TYR A 238 -10.38 -6.20 -2.00
N LEU A 239 -11.38 -6.24 -1.12
CA LEU A 239 -11.17 -6.03 0.31
C LEU A 239 -10.34 -7.16 0.94
N LEU A 240 -10.51 -8.41 0.52
CA LEU A 240 -9.72 -9.56 0.98
C LEU A 240 -8.33 -9.61 0.34
N ALA A 241 -8.16 -9.07 -0.86
CA ALA A 241 -6.85 -9.02 -1.53
C ALA A 241 -5.85 -8.15 -0.76
N ILE A 242 -6.29 -7.09 -0.08
CA ILE A 242 -5.41 -6.22 0.72
C ILE A 242 -4.69 -7.01 1.85
N PRO A 243 -5.40 -7.65 2.81
CA PRO A 243 -4.74 -8.44 3.85
C PRO A 243 -3.99 -9.63 3.27
N LEU A 244 -4.47 -10.24 2.18
CA LEU A 244 -3.74 -11.32 1.49
C LEU A 244 -2.38 -10.84 0.96
N PHE A 245 -2.32 -9.70 0.26
CA PHE A 245 -1.05 -9.14 -0.23
C PHE A 245 -0.14 -8.70 0.90
N LEU A 246 -0.68 -8.17 2.00
CA LEU A 246 0.11 -7.88 3.21
C LEU A 246 0.72 -9.16 3.81
N MET A 247 -0.06 -10.24 3.91
CA MET A 247 0.45 -11.55 4.38
C MET A 247 1.51 -12.12 3.43
N LEU A 248 1.26 -12.09 2.11
CA LEU A 248 2.23 -12.55 1.12
C LEU A 248 3.53 -11.75 1.18
N LYS A 249 3.44 -10.43 1.36
CA LYS A 249 4.60 -9.55 1.57
C LYS A 249 5.36 -9.94 2.84
N GLN A 250 4.66 -10.18 3.96
CA GLN A 250 5.29 -10.62 5.21
C GLN A 250 5.96 -11.99 5.08
N ILE A 251 5.31 -12.96 4.44
CA ILE A 251 5.89 -14.30 4.20
C ILE A 251 7.13 -14.19 3.32
N SER A 252 7.07 -13.36 2.27
CA SER A 252 8.20 -13.09 1.39
C SER A 252 9.38 -12.51 2.19
N ARG A 253 9.14 -11.50 3.04
CA ARG A 253 10.15 -10.94 3.94
C ARG A 253 10.74 -11.98 4.90
N LYS A 254 9.90 -12.77 5.58
CA LYS A 254 10.37 -13.81 6.51
C LYS A 254 11.21 -14.89 5.84
N ARG A 255 10.87 -15.29 4.61
CA ARG A 255 11.69 -16.23 3.83
C ARG A 255 13.05 -15.62 3.48
N MET A 256 13.11 -14.31 3.22
CA MET A 256 14.38 -13.62 2.95
C MET A 256 15.29 -13.60 4.17
N LEU A 257 14.74 -13.37 5.36
CA LEU A 257 15.52 -13.38 6.61
C LEU A 257 16.02 -14.77 7.01
N ARG A 258 15.29 -15.84 6.65
CA ARG A 258 15.67 -17.23 6.97
C ARG A 258 16.64 -17.85 5.97
N GLY A 259 16.75 -17.28 4.78
CA GLY A 259 17.71 -17.69 3.76
C GLY A 259 19.03 -16.91 3.80
N ALA A 260 19.12 -15.90 4.67
CA ALA A 260 20.33 -15.16 5.03
C ALA A 260 20.96 -15.79 6.28
#